data_AF-A0A941VZC6-F1
#
_entry.id   AF-A0A941VZC6-F1
#
_cell.length_a   1.000
_cell.length_b   1.000
_cell.length_c   1.000
_cell.angle_alpha   90.00
_cell.angle_beta   90.00
_cell.angle_gamma   90.00
#
_symmetry.space_group_name_H-M   'P 1'
#
loop_
_entity.id
_entity.type
_entity.pdbx_description
1 polymer ?
#
loop_
_entity_poly.entity_id
_entity_poly.type
_entity_poly.pdbx_seq_one_letter_code
_entity_poly.pdbx_strand_id
1 'polypeptide(L)'
;MTSLGAERYQERAVDARAIEEFGLPPDALAEGCQLRVADAFDWVLFYPAHQLAMWSGPDGLTSFPAASLADALRRVLVGEMD
;
A
#
# COMPACT_ATOMS: atom_id res chain seq x y z
N MET A 1 21.03 -5.56 10.27
CA MET A 1 20.04 -4.46 10.29
C MET A 1 18.68 -5.09 10.16
N THR A 2 17.96 -5.13 11.27
CA THR A 2 16.71 -5.88 11.45
C THR A 2 15.57 -5.23 10.67
N SER A 3 14.88 -6.05 9.88
CA SER A 3 13.76 -5.75 8.98
C SER A 3 12.46 -5.29 9.67
N LEU A 4 12.57 -4.57 10.79
CA LEU A 4 11.48 -4.19 11.69
C LEU A 4 10.36 -3.38 11.02
N GLY A 5 10.63 -2.80 9.85
CA GLY A 5 9.64 -2.03 9.10
C GLY A 5 8.66 -2.87 8.29
N ALA A 6 9.09 -3.99 7.68
CA ALA A 6 8.22 -4.78 6.81
C ALA A 6 7.27 -5.71 7.58
N GLU A 7 7.73 -6.19 8.74
CA GLU A 7 6.98 -7.12 9.61
C GLU A 7 5.70 -6.51 10.18
N ARG A 8 5.62 -5.17 10.25
CA ARG A 8 4.42 -4.45 10.70
C ARG A 8 3.29 -4.47 9.67
N TYR A 9 3.61 -4.61 8.38
CA TYR A 9 2.62 -4.61 7.31
C TYR A 9 2.06 -6.01 7.08
N GLN A 10 0.80 -6.20 7.42
CA GLN A 10 0.10 -7.46 7.23
C GLN A 10 -0.67 -7.45 5.93
N GLU A 11 -0.75 -8.62 5.28
CA GLU A 11 -1.63 -8.80 4.13
C GLU A 11 -3.08 -8.60 4.54
N ARG A 12 -3.80 -7.81 3.75
CA ARG A 12 -5.24 -7.65 3.91
C ARG A 12 -5.91 -7.78 2.57
N ALA A 13 -7.08 -8.43 2.56
CA ALA A 13 -7.89 -8.52 1.37
C ALA A 13 -8.38 -7.11 0.97
N VAL A 14 -8.39 -6.85 -0.34
CA VAL A 14 -9.07 -5.67 -0.90
C VAL A 14 -10.52 -6.05 -1.08
N ASP A 15 -11.36 -5.70 -0.10
CA ASP A 15 -12.80 -5.93 -0.09
C ASP A 15 -13.56 -4.63 0.21
N ALA A 16 -14.89 -4.65 0.09
CA ALA A 16 -15.73 -3.46 0.29
C ALA A 16 -15.51 -2.81 1.67
N ARG A 17 -15.30 -3.62 2.73
CA ARG A 17 -15.02 -3.09 4.06
C ARG A 17 -13.64 -2.45 4.12
N ALA A 18 -12.63 -3.03 3.48
CA ALA A 18 -11.30 -2.41 3.41
C ALA A 18 -11.33 -1.07 2.66
N ILE A 19 -12.11 -0.98 1.58
CA ILE A 19 -12.35 0.27 0.84
C ILE A 19 -12.92 1.35 1.77
N GLU A 20 -13.95 1.01 2.55
CA GLU A 20 -14.56 1.94 3.51
C GLU A 20 -13.64 2.28 4.69
N GLU A 21 -12.94 1.29 5.26
CA GLU A 21 -12.11 1.43 6.46
C GLU A 21 -10.84 2.25 6.20
N PHE A 22 -10.22 2.08 5.03
CA PHE A 22 -8.96 2.74 4.67
C PHE A 22 -9.12 3.87 3.65
N GLY A 23 -10.34 4.10 3.14
CA GLY A 23 -10.59 5.08 2.09
C GLY A 23 -9.90 4.72 0.77
N LEU A 24 -9.81 3.42 0.44
CA LEU A 24 -9.19 2.97 -0.80
C LEU A 24 -10.04 3.39 -2.01
N PRO A 25 -9.44 3.50 -3.20
CA PRO A 25 -10.21 3.75 -4.41
C PRO A 25 -11.18 2.58 -4.67
N PRO A 26 -12.43 2.86 -5.08
CA PRO A 26 -13.46 1.83 -5.26
C PRO A 26 -13.13 0.81 -6.37
N ASP A 27 -12.30 1.22 -7.33
CA ASP A 27 -11.77 0.40 -8.41
C ASP A 27 -10.72 -0.61 -7.93
N ALA A 28 -10.12 -0.43 -6.75
CA ALA A 28 -9.06 -1.31 -6.23
C ALA A 28 -9.51 -2.78 -6.13
N LEU A 29 -10.80 -3.00 -5.82
CA LEU A 29 -11.41 -4.33 -5.79
C LEU A 29 -11.48 -4.96 -7.19
N ALA A 30 -11.88 -4.18 -8.20
CA ALA A 30 -12.04 -4.66 -9.57
C ALA A 30 -10.70 -4.89 -10.28
N GLU A 31 -9.67 -4.12 -9.91
CA GLU A 31 -8.35 -4.17 -10.53
C GLU A 31 -7.40 -5.20 -9.92
N GLY A 32 -7.86 -5.99 -8.94
CA GLY A 32 -7.03 -7.03 -8.31
C GLY A 32 -5.84 -6.44 -7.56
N CYS A 33 -6.04 -5.30 -6.91
CA CYS A 33 -5.00 -4.63 -6.15
C CYS A 33 -4.52 -5.48 -4.96
N GLN A 34 -3.29 -5.26 -4.56
CA GLN A 34 -2.69 -5.93 -3.41
C GLN A 34 -2.53 -4.91 -2.28
N LEU A 35 -2.97 -5.27 -1.08
CA LEU A 35 -2.97 -4.37 0.07
C LEU A 35 -2.12 -4.93 1.21
N ARG A 36 -1.35 -4.03 1.81
CA ARG A 36 -0.52 -4.25 2.99
C ARG A 36 -0.81 -3.17 4.00
N VAL A 37 -1.23 -3.54 5.20
CA VAL A 37 -1.70 -2.60 6.22
C VAL A 37 -0.85 -2.74 7.47
N ALA A 38 -0.29 -1.63 7.93
CA ALA A 38 0.30 -1.53 9.26
C ALA A 38 -0.75 -1.07 10.29
N ASP A 39 -1.53 -0.04 9.95
CA ASP A 39 -2.67 0.43 10.73
C ASP A 39 -3.68 1.22 9.84
N ALA A 40 -4.69 1.86 10.46
CA ALA A 40 -5.74 2.59 9.74
C ALA A 40 -5.23 3.79 8.91
N PHE A 41 -4.08 4.36 9.26
CA PHE A 41 -3.47 5.51 8.61
C PHE A 41 -2.15 5.18 7.90
N ASP A 42 -1.64 3.96 8.08
CA ASP A 42 -0.41 3.47 7.47
C ASP A 42 -0.65 2.18 6.65
N TRP A 43 -0.81 2.33 5.34
CA TRP A 43 -1.08 1.22 4.41
C TRP A 43 -0.51 1.47 3.02
N VAL A 44 -0.20 0.39 2.31
CA VAL A 44 0.30 0.39 0.94
C VAL A 44 -0.64 -0.43 0.06
N LEU A 45 -1.20 0.21 -0.94
CA LEU A 45 -2.00 -0.40 -2.00
C LEU A 45 -1.17 -0.44 -3.29
N PHE A 46 -1.10 -1.58 -3.95
CA PHE A 46 -0.39 -1.76 -5.21
C PHE A 46 -1.36 -2.16 -6.32
N TYR A 47 -1.25 -1.48 -7.46
CA TYR A 47 -1.98 -1.68 -8.70
C TYR A 47 -1.08 -2.42 -9.71
N PRO A 48 -1.21 -3.76 -9.84
CA PRO A 48 -0.33 -4.52 -10.70
C PRO A 48 -0.48 -4.15 -12.18
N ALA A 49 -1.71 -3.82 -12.61
CA ALA A 49 -2.02 -3.46 -13.99
C ALA A 49 -1.35 -2.15 -14.43
N HIS A 50 -1.12 -1.22 -13.50
CA HIS A 50 -0.61 0.13 -13.77
C HIS A 50 0.83 0.34 -13.27
N GLN A 51 1.42 -0.66 -12.61
CA GLN A 51 2.73 -0.54 -11.95
C GLN A 51 2.80 0.70 -11.03
N LEU A 52 1.72 0.90 -10.27
CA LEU A 52 1.52 2.06 -9.42
C LEU A 52 1.27 1.61 -7.99
N ALA A 53 1.86 2.30 -7.03
CA ALA A 53 1.57 2.14 -5.62
C ALA A 53 0.96 3.42 -5.06
N MET A 54 0.10 3.25 -4.06
CA MET A 54 -0.42 4.29 -3.20
C MET A 54 -0.03 3.95 -1.77
N TRP A 55 0.55 4.92 -1.07
CA TRP A 55 0.85 4.81 0.36
C TRP A 55 0.11 5.90 1.10
N SER A 56 -0.69 5.51 2.09
CA SER A 56 -1.14 6.42 3.14
C SER A 56 -0.17 6.30 4.29
N GLY A 57 0.39 7.43 4.71
CA GLY A 57 1.28 7.51 5.86
C GLY A 57 1.04 8.79 6.68
N PRO A 58 1.94 9.09 7.63
CA PRO A 58 1.80 10.26 8.51
C PRO A 58 1.78 11.59 7.75
N ASP A 59 2.44 11.66 6.59
CA ASP A 59 2.50 12.85 5.73
C ASP A 59 1.31 12.95 4.76
N GLY A 60 0.39 11.97 4.82
CA GLY A 60 -0.78 11.88 3.97
C GLY A 60 -0.68 10.79 2.89
N LEU A 61 -1.53 10.91 1.89
CA LEU A 61 -1.64 9.97 0.79
C LEU A 61 -0.71 10.39 -0.36
N THR A 62 0.18 9.50 -0.77
CA THR A 62 1.05 9.69 -1.93
C THR A 62 0.94 8.52 -2.89
N SER A 63 1.12 8.79 -4.19
CA SER A 63 1.18 7.78 -5.24
C SER A 63 2.53 7.83 -5.94
N PHE A 64 3.09 6.68 -6.26
CA PHE A 64 4.41 6.56 -6.86
C PHE A 64 4.51 5.30 -7.72
N PRO A 65 5.37 5.30 -8.76
CA PRO A 65 5.58 4.12 -9.59
C PRO A 65 6.29 3.01 -8.81
N ALA A 66 5.80 1.78 -8.95
CA ALA A 66 6.38 0.61 -8.30
C ALA A 66 6.31 -0.62 -9.23
N ALA A 67 7.37 -1.41 -9.27
CA ALA A 67 7.39 -2.60 -10.13
C ALA A 67 6.61 -3.80 -9.54
N SER A 68 6.41 -3.80 -8.22
CA SER A 68 5.71 -4.84 -7.47
C SER A 68 5.30 -4.32 -6.09
N LEU A 69 4.42 -5.03 -5.39
CA LEU A 69 4.11 -4.75 -3.98
C LEU A 69 5.36 -4.78 -3.08
N ALA A 70 6.31 -5.69 -3.35
CA ALA A 70 7.55 -5.76 -2.58
C ALA A 70 8.45 -4.54 -2.79
N ASP A 71 8.53 -4.03 -4.03
CA ASP A 71 9.24 -2.77 -4.32
C ASP A 71 8.53 -1.58 -3.67
N ALA A 72 7.19 -1.54 -3.74
CA ALA A 72 6.40 -0.50 -3.11
C ALA A 72 6.65 -0.43 -1.60
N LEU A 73 6.57 -1.57 -0.91
CA LEU A 73 6.89 -1.67 0.52
C LEU A 73 8.33 -1.25 0.80
N ARG A 74 9.30 -1.74 0.02
CA ARG A 74 10.71 -1.36 0.21
C ARG A 74 10.86 0.15 0.18
N ARG A 75 10.32 0.82 -0.83
CA ARG A 75 10.38 2.28 -1.03
C ARG A 75 9.76 3.05 0.13
N VAL A 76 8.58 2.65 0.59
CA VAL A 76 7.93 3.24 1.76
C VAL A 76 8.80 3.12 3.01
N LEU A 77 9.42 1.96 3.23
CA LEU A 77 10.27 1.72 4.41
C LEU A 77 11.57 2.52 4.42
N VAL A 78 12.07 2.93 3.25
CA VAL A 78 13.30 3.73 3.13
C VAL A 78 13.02 5.20 2.80
N GLY A 79 11.76 5.59 2.60
CA GLY A 79 11.35 6.95 2.26
C GLY A 79 11.60 7.37 0.80
N GLU A 80 11.75 6.42 -0.13
CA GLU A 80 12.09 6.67 -1.55
C GLU A 80 10.83 6.63 -2.45
N MET A 81 9.92 7.58 -2.31
CA MET A 81 8.64 7.63 -3.06
C MET A 81 8.61 8.75 -4.12
N ASP A 82 9.76 9.35 -4.42
CA ASP A 82 9.97 10.40 -5.44
C ASP A 82 10.01 9.84 -6.88
#